data_AF-A0A4S3TQA3-F1
#
_entry.id   AF-A0A4S3TQA3-F1
#
_cell.length_a   1.000
_cell.length_b   1.000
_cell.length_c   1.000
_cell.angle_alpha   90.00
_cell.angle_beta   90.00
_cell.angle_gamma   90.00
#
_symmetry.space_group_name_H-M   'P 1'
#
loop_
_entity.id
_entity.type
_entity.pdbx_description
1 polymer ?
#
loop_
_entity_poly.entity_id
_entity_poly.type
_entity_poly.pdbx_seq_one_letter_code
_entity_poly.pdbx_strand_id
1 'polypeptide(L)'
;MSRRATIRTAHDEPTHLASAIAPDNTDEIETRVEDGTVVTTIDRETTSGLQATVDDYVVNLEVAIDVLEAAGRTRADDTTARADATIPVDTAGTTSCDHSSQPNRPDHPADAGAASDDNTTNNE
;
A
#
# COMPACT_ATOMS: atom_id res chain seq x y z
N MET A 1 28.96 -8.36 17.72
CA MET A 1 29.11 -8.62 16.27
C MET A 1 27.73 -8.74 15.70
N SER A 2 27.40 -8.04 14.61
CA SER A 2 26.16 -8.28 13.89
C SER A 2 26.23 -9.57 13.06
N ARG A 3 25.07 -10.05 12.65
CA ARG A 3 24.80 -11.12 11.70
C ARG A 3 24.14 -10.45 10.50
N ARG A 4 24.57 -10.83 9.31
CA ARG A 4 24.11 -10.22 8.07
C ARG A 4 23.57 -11.28 7.12
N ALA A 5 22.45 -10.98 6.48
CA ALA A 5 21.94 -11.70 5.31
C ALA A 5 21.88 -10.75 4.11
N THR A 6 22.03 -11.30 2.90
CA THR A 6 21.80 -10.57 1.66
C THR A 6 20.92 -11.42 0.76
N ILE A 7 19.77 -10.89 0.37
CA ILE A 7 18.80 -11.51 -0.55
C ILE A 7 18.89 -10.76 -1.87
N ARG A 8 18.94 -11.50 -2.98
CA ARG A 8 19.03 -10.98 -4.33
C ARG A 8 17.87 -11.53 -5.14
N THR A 9 17.01 -10.63 -5.62
CA THR A 9 15.81 -10.99 -6.35
C THR A 9 15.86 -10.39 -7.74
N ALA A 10 15.97 -11.25 -8.76
CA ALA A 10 15.84 -10.84 -10.15
C ALA A 10 14.36 -10.62 -10.47
N HIS A 11 14.03 -9.51 -11.12
CA HIS A 11 12.67 -9.18 -11.50
C HIS A 11 12.69 -8.28 -12.75
N ASP A 12 11.68 -8.39 -13.61
CA ASP A 12 11.60 -7.58 -14.84
C ASP A 12 11.38 -6.09 -14.55
N GLU A 13 10.75 -5.79 -13.41
CA GLU A 13 10.48 -4.43 -12.93
C GLU A 13 11.07 -4.22 -11.52
N PRO A 14 12.41 -4.16 -11.36
CA PRO A 14 13.05 -4.19 -10.05
C PRO A 14 12.78 -2.91 -9.24
N THR A 15 12.63 -1.76 -9.89
CA THR A 15 12.30 -0.49 -9.22
C THR A 15 10.90 -0.50 -8.62
N HIS A 16 9.92 -1.10 -9.31
CA HIS A 16 8.57 -1.26 -8.79
C HIS A 16 8.55 -2.24 -7.62
N LEU A 17 9.30 -3.35 -7.73
CA LEU A 17 9.43 -4.32 -6.64
C LEU A 17 10.07 -3.70 -5.40
N ALA A 18 11.19 -2.97 -5.55
CA ALA A 18 11.83 -2.26 -4.45
C ALA A 18 10.89 -1.25 -3.79
N SER A 19 10.06 -0.56 -4.58
CA SER A 19 9.07 0.41 -4.06
C SER A 19 7.92 -0.28 -3.33
N ALA A 20 7.51 -1.48 -3.78
CA ALA A 20 6.44 -2.26 -3.15
C ALA A 20 6.84 -2.82 -1.78
N ILE A 21 8.11 -3.21 -1.61
CA ILE A 21 8.64 -3.74 -0.32
C ILE A 21 9.17 -2.64 0.62
N ALA A 22 9.43 -1.43 0.10
CA ALA A 22 9.94 -0.31 0.89
C ALA A 22 9.14 0.02 2.18
N PRO A 23 7.79 -0.07 2.23
CA PRO A 23 7.02 0.29 3.41
C PRO A 23 7.33 -0.53 4.66
N ASP A 24 7.77 -1.78 4.51
CA ASP A 24 8.06 -2.68 5.64
C ASP A 24 9.56 -2.69 6.02
N ASN A 25 10.39 -1.93 5.30
CA ASN A 25 11.80 -1.81 5.66
C ASN A 25 11.92 -1.06 7.01
N THR A 26 12.62 -1.69 7.94
CA THR A 26 13.05 -1.08 9.20
C THR A 26 14.50 -0.60 9.08
N ASP A 27 15.04 0.05 10.12
CA ASP A 27 16.46 0.46 10.16
C ASP A 27 17.43 -0.73 10.02
N GLU A 28 16.95 -1.95 10.23
CA GLU A 28 17.71 -3.20 10.13
C GLU A 28 17.71 -3.77 8.71
N ILE A 29 16.92 -3.19 7.79
CA ILE A 29 16.69 -3.66 6.43
C ILE A 29 17.01 -2.53 5.44
N GLU A 30 18.01 -2.76 4.60
CA GLU A 30 18.35 -1.86 3.50
C GLU A 30 18.00 -2.54 2.17
N THR A 31 17.13 -1.92 1.37
CA THR A 31 16.75 -2.41 0.04
C THR A 31 17.20 -1.41 -1.02
N ARG A 32 17.84 -1.92 -2.08
CA ARG A 32 18.32 -1.13 -3.22
C ARG A 32 18.23 -1.93 -4.51
N VAL A 33 18.27 -1.23 -5.65
CA VAL A 33 18.34 -1.88 -6.97
C VAL A 33 19.77 -1.78 -7.49
N GLU A 34 20.36 -2.92 -7.84
CA GLU A 34 21.70 -3.03 -8.43
C GLU A 34 21.62 -3.93 -9.66
N ASP A 35 22.08 -3.45 -10.81
CA ASP A 35 22.16 -4.24 -12.06
C ASP A 35 20.84 -4.99 -12.42
N GLY A 36 19.70 -4.33 -12.23
CA GLY A 36 18.38 -4.93 -12.51
C GLY A 36 17.91 -5.94 -11.47
N THR A 37 18.60 -6.06 -10.34
CA THR A 37 18.27 -6.97 -9.24
C THR A 37 17.93 -6.15 -8.00
N VAL A 38 16.89 -6.55 -7.27
CA VAL A 38 16.62 -6.03 -5.94
C VAL A 38 17.55 -6.71 -4.95
N VAL A 39 18.39 -5.92 -4.29
CA VAL A 39 19.34 -6.38 -3.28
C VAL A 39 18.87 -5.85 -1.94
N THR A 40 18.52 -6.78 -1.04
CA THR A 40 18.17 -6.44 0.34
C THR A 40 19.21 -6.99 1.29
N THR A 41 19.73 -6.12 2.16
CA THR A 41 20.66 -6.46 3.24
C THR A 41 19.95 -6.34 4.57
N ILE A 42 20.11 -7.34 5.43
CA ILE A 42 19.49 -7.37 6.75
C ILE A 42 20.61 -7.53 7.80
N ASP A 43 20.66 -6.63 8.78
CA ASP A 43 21.65 -6.62 9.85
C ASP A 43 20.98 -6.79 11.23
N ARG A 44 21.31 -7.85 11.95
CA ARG A 44 20.74 -8.17 13.28
C ARG A 44 21.81 -8.62 14.26
N GLU A 45 21.60 -8.44 15.56
CA GLU A 45 22.61 -8.82 16.57
C GLU A 45 22.73 -10.33 16.78
N THR A 46 21.62 -11.04 16.61
CA THR A 46 21.52 -12.49 16.89
C THR A 46 21.12 -13.25 15.64
N THR A 47 21.53 -14.52 15.57
CA THR A 47 21.16 -15.39 14.45
C THR A 47 19.66 -15.70 14.43
N SER A 48 19.03 -15.87 15.60
CA SER A 48 17.58 -16.05 15.71
C SER A 48 16.82 -14.80 15.28
N GLY A 49 17.30 -13.61 15.66
CA GLY A 49 16.74 -12.35 15.19
C GLY A 49 16.89 -12.18 13.69
N LEU A 50 18.03 -12.55 13.11
CA LEU A 50 18.24 -12.55 11.66
C LEU A 50 17.28 -13.50 10.94
N GLN A 51 17.12 -14.73 11.45
CA GLN A 51 16.23 -15.72 10.85
C GLN A 51 14.77 -15.25 10.86
N ALA A 52 14.28 -14.73 11.98
CA ALA A 52 12.92 -14.19 12.05
C ALA A 52 12.70 -13.06 11.03
N THR A 53 13.62 -12.08 10.97
CA THR A 53 13.51 -10.96 10.02
C THR A 53 13.62 -11.41 8.56
N VAL A 54 14.45 -12.40 8.26
CA VAL A 54 14.55 -12.99 6.91
C VAL A 54 13.25 -13.68 6.52
N ASP A 55 12.66 -14.45 7.42
CA ASP A 55 11.41 -15.17 7.16
C ASP A 55 10.25 -14.19 6.90
N ASP A 56 10.12 -13.16 7.73
CA ASP A 56 9.12 -12.10 7.55
C ASP A 56 9.34 -11.37 6.22
N TYR A 57 10.59 -11.03 5.89
CA TYR A 57 10.94 -10.35 4.64
C TYR A 57 10.58 -11.18 3.40
N VAL A 58 10.86 -12.50 3.40
CA VAL A 58 10.57 -13.36 2.25
C VAL A 58 9.07 -13.45 1.98
N VAL A 59 8.25 -13.51 3.03
CA VAL A 59 6.79 -13.47 2.89
C VAL A 59 6.34 -12.13 2.30
N ASN A 60 6.86 -11.00 2.81
CA ASN A 60 6.53 -9.69 2.27
C ASN A 60 6.97 -9.54 0.79
N LEU A 61 8.13 -10.12 0.43
CA LEU A 61 8.62 -10.15 -0.95
C LEU A 61 7.70 -10.94 -1.88
N GLU A 62 7.21 -12.11 -1.45
CA GLU A 62 6.26 -12.92 -2.23
C GLU A 62 4.98 -12.13 -2.52
N VAL A 63 4.41 -11.50 -1.49
CA VAL A 63 3.22 -10.65 -1.65
C VAL A 63 3.46 -9.49 -2.61
N ALA A 64 4.62 -8.84 -2.54
CA ALA A 64 4.96 -7.74 -3.45
C ALA A 64 5.06 -8.20 -4.92
N ILE A 65 5.61 -9.40 -5.17
CA ILE A 65 5.65 -10.00 -6.52
C ILE A 65 4.22 -10.26 -7.01
N ASP A 66 3.38 -10.90 -6.19
CA ASP A 66 1.99 -11.21 -6.55
C ASP A 66 1.18 -9.95 -6.91
N VAL A 67 1.35 -8.88 -6.13
CA VAL A 67 0.68 -7.59 -6.36
C VAL A 67 1.14 -6.96 -7.68
N LEU A 68 2.44 -7.02 -8.00
CA LEU A 68 2.96 -6.46 -9.26
C LEU A 68 2.46 -7.23 -10.47
N GLU A 69 2.44 -8.57 -10.39
CA GLU A 69 1.89 -9.38 -11.47
C GLU A 69 0.40 -9.11 -11.67
N ALA A 70 -0.38 -8.99 -10.60
CA ALA A 70 -1.80 -8.66 -10.67
C ALA A 70 -2.03 -7.26 -11.27
N ALA A 71 -1.20 -6.29 -10.91
CA ALA A 71 -1.24 -4.95 -11.49
C ALA A 71 -0.87 -4.97 -12.99
N GLY A 72 0.12 -5.78 -13.39
CA GLY A 72 0.49 -5.99 -14.79
C GLY A 72 -0.66 -6.55 -15.63
N ARG A 73 -1.36 -7.57 -15.11
CA ARG A 73 -2.56 -8.15 -15.76
C ARG A 73 -3.67 -7.12 -15.94
N THR A 74 -3.97 -6.36 -14.90
CA THR A 74 -5.01 -5.32 -14.94
C THR A 74 -4.72 -4.24 -15.99
N ARG A 75 -3.45 -3.84 -16.14
CA ARG A 75 -3.03 -2.88 -17.18
C ARG A 75 -3.20 -3.44 -18.59
N ALA A 76 -2.92 -4.73 -18.79
CA ALA A 76 -3.12 -5.38 -20.08
C ALA A 76 -4.61 -5.47 -20.46
N ASP A 77 -5.49 -5.75 -19.50
CA ASP A 77 -6.93 -5.80 -19.70
C ASP A 77 -7.51 -4.41 -20.04
N ASP A 78 -7.09 -3.35 -19.33
CA ASP A 78 -7.52 -1.96 -19.63
C ASP A 78 -7.01 -1.51 -21.02
N THR A 79 -5.79 -1.92 -21.39
CA THR A 79 -5.23 -1.63 -22.73
C THR A 79 -6.02 -2.33 -23.83
N THR A 80 -6.41 -3.59 -23.62
CA THR A 80 -7.23 -4.35 -24.58
C THR A 80 -8.63 -3.76 -24.71
N ALA A 81 -9.25 -3.36 -23.60
CA ALA A 81 -10.55 -2.69 -23.59
C ALA A 81 -10.52 -1.33 -24.32
N ARG A 82 -9.44 -0.55 -24.18
CA ARG A 82 -9.28 0.72 -24.91
C ARG A 82 -8.97 0.54 -26.40
N ALA A 83 -8.24 -0.52 -26.79
CA ALA A 83 -7.93 -0.77 -28.19
C ALA A 83 -9.16 -1.20 -29.00
N ASP A 84 -10.07 -1.96 -28.39
CA ASP A 84 -11.36 -2.32 -29.01
C ASP A 84 -12.34 -1.13 -29.06
N ALA A 85 -12.16 -0.15 -28.16
CA ALA A 85 -12.83 1.14 -28.22
C ALA A 85 -12.20 2.10 -29.25
N THR A 86 -11.86 1.61 -30.46
CA THR A 86 -11.65 2.49 -31.62
C THR A 86 -13.00 3.11 -31.99
N ILE A 87 -13.39 4.12 -31.22
CA ILE A 87 -14.47 5.03 -31.54
C ILE A 87 -14.00 5.80 -32.78
N PRO A 88 -14.75 5.81 -33.90
CA PRO A 88 -14.44 6.71 -34.99
C PRO A 88 -14.48 8.12 -34.42
N VAL A 89 -13.35 8.82 -34.48
CA VAL A 89 -13.24 10.20 -33.99
C VAL A 89 -14.05 11.12 -34.90
N ASP A 90 -15.34 11.26 -34.62
CA ASP A 90 -16.04 12.47 -34.99
C ASP A 90 -15.66 13.53 -33.96
N THR A 91 -14.88 14.50 -34.42
CA THR A 91 -14.45 15.66 -33.64
C THR A 91 -15.67 16.49 -33.29
N ALA A 92 -16.29 16.25 -32.14
CA ALA A 92 -17.25 17.17 -31.54
C ALA A 92 -17.37 16.97 -30.02
N GLY A 93 -17.01 18.03 -29.27
CA GLY A 93 -17.68 18.33 -28.01
C GLY A 93 -16.93 17.97 -26.74
N THR A 94 -16.14 18.93 -26.24
CA THR A 94 -15.90 19.18 -24.81
C THR A 94 -17.14 18.86 -23.96
N THR A 95 -17.01 18.04 -22.92
CA THR A 95 -17.76 18.22 -21.68
C THR A 95 -16.92 17.73 -20.50
N SER A 96 -16.56 18.70 -19.68
CA SER A 96 -16.02 18.60 -18.33
C SER A 96 -16.85 17.65 -17.45
N CYS A 97 -16.21 16.70 -16.78
CA CYS A 97 -16.84 15.91 -15.72
C CYS A 97 -16.67 16.65 -14.40
N ASP A 98 -17.75 17.33 -14.01
CA ASP A 98 -17.96 18.07 -12.78
C ASP A 98 -17.75 17.19 -11.53
N HIS A 99 -17.15 17.80 -10.52
CA HIS A 99 -16.76 17.21 -9.25
C HIS A 99 -17.88 17.42 -8.24
N SER A 100 -18.90 16.54 -8.20
CA SER A 100 -19.92 16.56 -7.14
C SER A 100 -20.72 15.26 -7.08
N SER A 101 -20.31 14.34 -6.21
CA SER A 101 -21.17 13.25 -5.75
C SER A 101 -20.83 12.90 -4.31
N GLN A 102 -21.21 13.76 -3.37
CA GLN A 102 -21.49 13.32 -2.01
C GLN A 102 -22.97 12.94 -1.92
N PRO A 103 -23.32 11.67 -1.64
CA PRO A 103 -24.69 11.31 -1.38
C PRO A 103 -25.13 11.85 -0.01
N ASN A 104 -26.30 12.47 -0.05
CA ASN A 104 -27.05 13.11 1.02
C ASN A 104 -27.03 12.31 2.34
N ARG A 105 -26.45 12.87 3.41
CA ARG A 105 -26.53 12.31 4.77
C ARG A 105 -27.82 12.84 5.41
N PRO A 106 -28.78 11.98 5.82
CA PRO A 106 -30.00 12.46 6.45
C PRO A 106 -29.71 13.07 7.82
N ASP A 107 -30.30 14.24 8.06
CA ASP A 107 -30.22 15.03 9.29
C ASP A 107 -30.63 14.19 10.51
N HIS A 108 -29.74 14.13 11.50
CA HIS A 108 -30.03 13.54 12.82
C HIS A 108 -30.65 14.64 13.70
N PRO A 109 -31.84 14.44 14.29
CA PRO A 109 -32.44 15.44 15.16
C PRO A 109 -31.63 15.59 16.45
N ALA A 110 -31.46 16.85 16.86
CA ALA A 110 -30.76 17.28 18.05
C ALA A 110 -31.32 16.61 19.31
N ASP A 111 -30.44 15.95 20.06
CA ASP A 111 -30.71 15.52 21.43
C ASP A 111 -30.74 16.76 22.34
N ALA A 112 -31.94 17.13 22.76
CA ALA A 112 -32.19 18.22 23.68
C ALA A 112 -31.82 17.77 25.10
N GLY A 113 -30.61 18.13 25.52
CA GLY A 113 -30.18 18.04 26.92
C GLY A 113 -31.04 18.96 27.80
N ALA A 114 -32.07 18.39 28.42
CA ALA A 114 -32.78 19.00 29.53
C ALA A 114 -32.05 18.67 30.83
N ALA A 115 -31.64 19.72 31.54
CA ALA A 115 -31.10 19.66 32.88
C ALA A 115 -32.12 19.10 33.88
N SER A 116 -31.64 18.31 34.84
CA SER A 116 -32.20 18.30 36.18
C SER A 116 -31.11 17.93 37.17
N ASP A 117 -30.96 18.82 38.14
CA ASP A 117 -30.11 18.71 39.32
C ASP A 117 -30.41 17.43 40.12
N ASP A 118 -29.37 16.76 40.62
CA ASP A 118 -29.43 16.31 42.01
C ASP A 118 -28.06 16.29 42.68
N ASN A 119 -28.10 16.78 43.90
CA ASN A 119 -27.06 17.15 44.82
C ASN A 119 -26.75 15.95 45.72
N THR A 120 -25.50 15.51 45.79
CA THR A 120 -25.00 14.84 47.00
C THR A 120 -23.54 15.19 47.21
N THR A 121 -23.35 16.28 47.96
CA THR A 121 -22.19 16.42 48.83
C THR A 121 -22.38 15.42 49.98
N ASN A 122 -21.39 14.57 50.24
CA ASN A 122 -20.99 14.08 51.58
C ASN A 122 -19.88 13.04 51.44
N ASN A 123 -18.64 13.45 51.67
CA ASN A 123 -17.56 12.60 52.15
C ASN A 123 -16.86 13.35 53.29
N GLU A 124 -17.28 13.03 54.51
CA GLU A 124 -16.42 13.06 55.70
C GLU A 124 -16.02 11.62 56.02
#